data_AF-A0A356WHV1-F1
#
_entry.id   AF-A0A356WHV1-F1
#
_cell.length_a   1.000
_cell.length_b   1.000
_cell.length_c   1.000
_cell.angle_alpha   90.00
_cell.angle_beta   90.00
_cell.angle_gamma   90.00
#
_symmetry.space_group_name_H-M   'P 1'
#
loop_
_entity.id
_entity.type
_entity.pdbx_description
1 polymer ?
#
loop_
_entity_poly.entity_id
_entity_poly.type
_entity_poly.pdbx_seq_one_letter_code
_entity_poly.pdbx_strand_id
1 'polypeptide(L)'
;MTGSRRSRFAIMPVGALFIVAVLLALFVIPMRTWTKQRDGVAEKSAQFAAFEDINDALQDEVDVLKTPEGAQEAIRSQLGYLLPSEKRVPMLDVPRATADLPDRWPYTVVTNILQVRTAQAIRNSGVEILNPLQP
;
A
#
# COMPACT_ATOMS: atom_id res chain seq x y z
N MET A 1 -65.03 -5.30 57.52
CA MET A 1 -64.64 -5.94 56.23
C MET A 1 -64.52 -4.87 55.17
N THR A 2 -63.40 -4.18 55.07
CA THR A 2 -63.23 -3.05 54.14
C THR A 2 -61.81 -3.09 53.59
N GLY A 3 -61.67 -3.46 52.32
CA GLY A 3 -60.38 -3.46 51.64
C GLY A 3 -60.38 -4.39 50.44
N SER A 4 -60.80 -3.89 49.28
CA SER A 4 -60.51 -4.58 48.00
C SER A 4 -60.81 -3.73 46.76
N ARG A 5 -61.54 -2.61 46.83
CA ARG A 5 -61.93 -1.87 45.61
C ARG A 5 -60.89 -0.85 45.11
N ARG A 6 -59.99 -0.38 45.98
CA ARG A 6 -59.03 0.68 45.64
C ARG A 6 -57.78 0.20 44.89
N SER A 7 -57.35 -1.06 45.06
CA SER A 7 -56.19 -1.59 44.30
C SER A 7 -56.54 -1.96 42.86
N ARG A 8 -57.81 -2.28 42.57
CA ARG A 8 -58.29 -2.63 41.22
C ARG A 8 -58.06 -1.50 40.22
N PHE A 9 -58.30 -0.26 40.64
CA PHE A 9 -58.13 0.93 39.82
C PHE A 9 -56.66 1.35 39.65
N ALA A 10 -55.77 0.97 40.59
CA ALA A 10 -54.33 1.21 40.45
C ALA A 10 -53.65 0.14 39.58
N ILE A 11 -54.16 -1.11 39.57
CA ILE A 11 -53.61 -2.23 38.77
C ILE A 11 -54.03 -2.13 37.30
N MET A 12 -55.21 -1.57 37.00
CA MET A 12 -55.74 -1.45 35.64
C MET A 12 -54.84 -0.68 34.65
N PRO A 13 -54.30 0.51 34.97
CA PRO A 13 -53.39 1.22 34.05
C PRO A 13 -52.04 0.51 33.90
N VAL A 14 -51.56 -0.17 34.96
CA VAL A 14 -50.32 -0.95 34.92
C VAL A 14 -50.46 -2.15 33.98
N GLY A 15 -51.60 -2.86 34.04
CA GLY A 15 -51.91 -3.95 33.12
C GLY A 15 -52.00 -3.49 31.66
N ALA A 16 -52.62 -2.34 31.40
CA ALA A 16 -52.67 -1.77 30.05
C ALA A 16 -51.29 -1.41 29.50
N LEU A 17 -50.43 -0.78 30.32
CA LEU A 17 -49.04 -0.49 29.96
C LEU A 17 -48.24 -1.76 29.65
N PHE A 18 -48.45 -2.82 30.45
CA PHE A 18 -47.78 -4.09 30.23
C PHE A 18 -48.20 -4.73 28.89
N ILE A 19 -49.49 -4.71 28.56
CA ILE A 19 -50.00 -5.23 27.28
C ILE A 19 -49.41 -4.44 26.11
N VAL A 20 -49.36 -3.11 26.20
CA VAL A 20 -48.74 -2.27 25.17
C VAL A 20 -47.24 -2.58 25.02
N ALA A 21 -46.52 -2.76 26.14
CA ALA A 21 -45.12 -3.14 26.12
C ALA A 21 -44.90 -4.52 25.45
N VAL A 22 -45.76 -5.49 25.71
CA VAL A 22 -45.71 -6.81 25.07
C VAL A 22 -45.98 -6.71 23.57
N LEU A 23 -47.01 -5.97 23.15
CA LEU A 23 -47.32 -5.77 21.74
C LEU A 23 -46.17 -5.07 20.99
N LEU A 24 -45.55 -4.07 21.62
CA LEU A 24 -44.36 -3.40 21.07
C LEU A 24 -43.17 -4.37 21.00
N ALA A 25 -42.93 -5.17 22.03
CA ALA A 25 -41.84 -6.15 22.04
C ALA A 25 -42.00 -7.20 20.93
N LEU A 26 -43.23 -7.68 20.70
CA LEU A 26 -43.55 -8.64 19.64
C LEU A 26 -43.29 -8.09 18.23
N PHE A 27 -43.28 -6.77 18.04
CA PHE A 27 -42.94 -6.15 16.75
C PHE A 27 -41.47 -5.70 16.66
N VAL A 28 -40.95 -5.08 17.72
CA VAL A 28 -39.61 -4.47 17.71
C VAL A 28 -38.50 -5.53 17.72
N ILE A 29 -38.66 -6.62 18.47
CA ILE A 29 -37.66 -7.69 18.54
C ILE A 29 -37.45 -8.34 17.16
N PRO A 30 -38.48 -8.87 16.47
CA PRO A 30 -38.30 -9.50 15.17
C PRO A 30 -37.73 -8.54 14.11
N MET A 31 -38.16 -7.27 14.11
CA MET A 31 -37.63 -6.26 13.19
C MET A 31 -36.13 -6.02 13.41
N ARG A 32 -35.70 -5.86 14.67
CA ARG A 32 -34.28 -5.69 15.02
C ARG A 32 -33.44 -6.93 14.75
N THR A 33 -34.00 -8.13 14.92
CA THR A 33 -33.29 -9.37 14.60
C THR A 33 -33.14 -9.57 13.10
N TRP A 34 -34.14 -9.20 12.30
CA TRP A 34 -34.09 -9.32 10.86
C TRP A 34 -33.02 -8.42 10.24
N THR A 35 -32.90 -7.16 10.70
CA THR A 35 -31.83 -6.26 10.24
C THR A 35 -30.45 -6.79 10.62
N LYS A 36 -30.25 -7.20 11.89
CA LYS A 36 -28.97 -7.76 12.35
C LYS A 36 -28.56 -9.03 11.61
N GLN A 37 -29.51 -9.93 11.34
CA GLN A 37 -29.23 -11.15 10.57
C GLN A 37 -28.84 -10.80 9.13
N ARG A 38 -29.52 -9.84 8.51
CA ARG A 38 -29.19 -9.39 7.15
C ARG A 38 -27.79 -8.76 7.08
N ASP A 39 -27.43 -7.94 8.06
CA ASP A 39 -26.10 -7.34 8.14
C ASP A 39 -25.02 -8.41 8.31
N GLY A 40 -25.25 -9.39 9.19
CA GLY A 40 -24.34 -10.52 9.38
C GLY A 40 -24.19 -11.39 8.14
N VAL A 41 -25.28 -11.61 7.38
CA VAL A 41 -25.23 -12.33 6.09
C VAL A 41 -24.44 -11.51 5.07
N ALA A 42 -24.69 -10.21 4.94
CA ALA A 42 -24.00 -9.34 3.99
C ALA A 42 -22.48 -9.29 4.28
N GLU A 43 -22.09 -9.16 5.55
CA GLU A 43 -20.69 -9.17 5.96
C GLU A 43 -20.01 -10.50 5.63
N LYS A 44 -20.67 -11.62 5.91
CA LYS A 44 -20.13 -12.95 5.60
C LYS A 44 -20.04 -13.21 4.10
N SER A 45 -21.04 -12.80 3.32
CA SER A 45 -21.01 -12.88 1.86
C SER A 45 -19.85 -12.07 1.28
N ALA A 46 -19.59 -10.86 1.79
CA ALA A 46 -18.45 -10.05 1.36
C ALA A 46 -17.10 -10.71 1.69
N GLN A 47 -17.00 -11.33 2.88
CA GLN A 47 -15.80 -12.11 3.25
C GLN A 47 -15.58 -13.30 2.30
N PHE A 48 -16.65 -14.03 1.95
CA PHE A 48 -16.54 -15.16 1.02
C PHE A 48 -16.11 -14.73 -0.39
N ALA A 49 -16.68 -13.64 -0.91
CA ALA A 49 -16.28 -13.10 -2.21
C ALA A 49 -14.78 -12.75 -2.23
N ALA A 50 -14.28 -12.11 -1.16
CA ALA A 50 -12.85 -11.80 -1.05
C ALA A 50 -11.96 -13.05 -1.01
N PHE A 51 -12.41 -14.13 -0.35
CA PHE A 51 -11.66 -15.38 -0.34
C PHE A 51 -11.69 -16.11 -1.68
N GLU A 52 -12.79 -16.02 -2.41
CA GLU A 52 -12.92 -16.57 -3.76
C GLU A 52 -11.94 -15.88 -4.71
N ASP A 53 -11.91 -14.54 -4.72
CA ASP A 53 -10.97 -13.75 -5.53
C ASP A 53 -9.50 -14.11 -5.24
N ILE A 54 -9.14 -14.27 -3.95
CA ILE A 54 -7.78 -14.66 -3.55
C ILE A 54 -7.47 -16.09 -4.00
N ASN A 55 -8.43 -17.00 -3.86
CA ASN A 55 -8.23 -18.40 -4.23
C ASN A 55 -8.06 -18.54 -5.75
N ASP A 56 -8.83 -17.79 -6.54
CA ASP A 56 -8.71 -17.77 -8.01
C ASP A 56 -7.32 -17.25 -8.41
N ALA A 57 -6.88 -16.12 -7.82
CA ALA A 57 -5.54 -15.59 -8.08
C ALA A 57 -4.41 -16.57 -7.71
N LEU A 58 -4.55 -17.30 -6.59
CA LEU A 58 -3.59 -18.32 -6.19
C LEU A 58 -3.61 -19.53 -7.12
N GLN A 59 -4.79 -19.92 -7.64
CA GLN A 59 -4.91 -21.01 -8.60
C GLN A 59 -4.24 -20.65 -9.93
N ASP A 60 -4.45 -19.42 -10.42
CA ASP A 60 -3.77 -18.90 -11.60
C ASP A 60 -2.24 -18.94 -11.43
N GLU A 61 -1.74 -18.50 -10.26
CA GLU A 61 -0.31 -18.57 -9.94
C GLU A 61 0.18 -20.01 -9.91
N VAL A 62 -0.54 -20.93 -9.26
CA VAL A 62 -0.19 -22.36 -9.22
C VAL A 62 -0.13 -22.95 -10.62
N ASP A 63 -1.07 -22.61 -11.49
CA ASP A 63 -1.12 -23.14 -12.85
C ASP A 63 0.04 -22.59 -13.70
N VAL A 64 0.40 -21.32 -13.53
CA VAL A 64 1.63 -20.77 -14.11
C VAL A 64 2.86 -21.50 -13.57
N LEU A 65 2.99 -21.71 -12.25
CA LEU A 65 4.15 -22.37 -11.64
C LEU A 65 4.29 -23.85 -12.03
N LYS A 66 3.20 -24.52 -12.41
CA LYS A 66 3.26 -25.90 -12.93
C LYS A 66 3.89 -25.99 -14.32
N THR A 67 3.91 -24.90 -15.07
CA THR A 67 4.58 -24.86 -16.38
C THR A 67 6.10 -24.82 -16.20
N PRO A 68 6.89 -25.47 -17.09
CA PRO A 68 8.35 -25.39 -17.04
C PRO A 68 8.88 -23.96 -17.08
N GLU A 69 8.28 -23.11 -17.91
CA GLU A 69 8.65 -21.71 -18.09
C GLU A 69 8.32 -20.88 -16.84
N GLY A 70 7.12 -21.06 -16.28
CA GLY A 70 6.70 -20.35 -15.07
C GLY A 70 7.53 -20.75 -13.85
N ALA A 71 7.90 -22.02 -13.71
CA ALA A 71 8.81 -22.47 -12.66
C ALA A 71 10.21 -21.85 -12.81
N GLN A 72 10.74 -21.79 -14.04
CA GLN A 72 12.04 -21.17 -14.30
C GLN A 72 12.04 -19.68 -13.97
N GLU A 73 10.98 -18.95 -14.35
CA GLU A 73 10.84 -17.53 -14.04
C GLU A 73 10.63 -17.28 -12.54
N ALA A 74 9.87 -18.12 -11.84
CA ALA A 74 9.72 -18.05 -10.39
C ALA A 74 11.06 -18.26 -9.67
N ILE A 75 11.86 -19.25 -10.11
CA ILE A 75 13.21 -19.49 -9.59
C ILE A 75 14.13 -18.29 -9.87
N ARG A 76 14.06 -17.71 -11.07
CA ARG A 76 14.86 -16.52 -11.45
C ARG A 76 14.51 -15.32 -10.58
N SER A 77 13.23 -15.01 -10.43
CA SER A 77 12.73 -13.82 -9.72
C SER A 77 12.86 -13.95 -8.20
N GLN A 78 12.47 -15.09 -7.61
CA GLN A 78 12.44 -15.27 -6.16
C GLN A 78 13.78 -15.71 -5.57
N LEU A 79 14.52 -16.58 -6.26
CA LEU A 79 15.79 -17.11 -5.77
C LEU A 79 17.01 -16.41 -6.40
N GLY A 80 16.78 -15.53 -7.38
CA GLY A 80 17.86 -14.82 -8.06
C GLY A 80 18.77 -15.74 -8.88
N TYR A 81 18.26 -16.88 -9.32
CA TYR A 81 19.02 -17.83 -10.12
C TYR A 81 19.34 -17.23 -11.51
N LEU A 82 20.47 -17.62 -12.08
CA LEU A 82 20.94 -17.16 -13.39
C LEU A 82 21.02 -18.35 -14.35
N LEU A 83 20.81 -18.12 -15.64
CA LEU A 83 21.10 -19.16 -16.63
C LEU A 83 22.62 -19.43 -16.71
N PRO A 84 23.04 -20.60 -17.23
CA PRO A 84 24.47 -20.91 -17.40
C PRO A 84 25.25 -19.87 -18.23
N SER A 85 24.57 -19.15 -19.12
CA SER A 85 25.12 -18.09 -19.96
C SER A 85 25.05 -16.69 -19.36
N GLU A 86 24.40 -16.51 -18.20
CA GLU A 86 24.24 -15.22 -17.53
C GLU A 86 25.27 -15.06 -16.40
N LYS A 87 25.81 -13.84 -16.25
CA LYS A 87 26.74 -13.49 -15.18
C LYS A 87 26.29 -12.23 -14.47
N ARG A 88 26.19 -12.27 -13.15
CA ARG A 88 25.99 -11.06 -12.33
C ARG A 88 27.22 -10.17 -12.46
N VAL A 89 27.05 -8.98 -13.00
CA VAL A 89 28.05 -7.92 -12.97
C VAL A 89 27.66 -6.99 -11.81
N PRO A 90 28.43 -6.96 -10.71
CA PRO A 90 28.16 -6.01 -9.64
C PRO A 90 28.36 -4.60 -10.19
N MET A 91 27.35 -3.75 -10.03
CA MET A 91 27.51 -2.33 -10.29
C MET A 91 28.40 -1.77 -9.18
N LEU A 92 29.66 -1.49 -9.51
CA LEU A 92 30.55 -0.75 -8.63
C LEU A 92 29.99 0.66 -8.49
N ASP A 93 30.01 1.20 -7.27
CA ASP A 93 29.71 2.60 -7.06
C ASP A 93 30.64 3.43 -7.94
N VAL A 94 30.12 4.49 -8.57
CA VAL A 94 30.95 5.32 -9.45
C VAL A 94 32.05 5.89 -8.56
N PRO A 95 33.33 5.54 -8.79
CA PRO A 95 34.38 6.02 -7.91
C PRO A 95 34.30 7.54 -7.91
N ARG A 96 34.17 8.13 -6.71
CA ARG A 96 34.40 9.56 -6.52
C ARG A 96 35.86 9.80 -6.91
N ALA A 97 36.11 10.00 -8.20
CA ALA A 97 37.42 10.28 -8.72
C ALA A 97 37.88 11.55 -8.00
N THR A 98 38.86 11.40 -7.12
CA THR A 98 39.59 12.55 -6.58
C THR A 98 40.13 13.31 -7.78
N ALA A 99 39.79 14.59 -7.90
CA ALA A 99 40.14 15.41 -9.06
C ALA A 99 41.66 15.64 -9.21
N ASP A 100 42.46 15.12 -8.28
CA ASP A 100 43.91 15.25 -8.29
C ASP A 100 44.53 14.13 -9.13
N LEU A 101 44.96 14.51 -10.32
CA LEU A 101 45.85 13.67 -11.12
C LEU A 101 47.28 13.76 -10.54
N PRO A 102 48.06 12.66 -10.57
CA PRO A 102 49.44 12.68 -10.08
C PRO A 102 50.34 13.65 -10.86
N ASP A 103 51.25 14.34 -10.16
CA ASP A 103 52.28 15.22 -10.77
C ASP A 103 53.44 14.44 -11.40
N ARG A 104 53.13 13.50 -12.31
CA ARG A 104 54.11 12.70 -13.05
C ARG A 104 53.60 12.40 -14.46
N TRP A 105 54.53 12.14 -15.39
CA TRP A 105 54.19 11.70 -16.75
C TRP A 105 53.18 10.54 -16.70
N PRO A 106 52.07 10.54 -17.48
CA PRO A 106 51.65 11.52 -18.51
C PRO A 106 50.84 12.69 -18.00
N TYR A 107 50.41 12.60 -16.76
CA TYR A 107 49.31 13.38 -16.23
C TYR A 107 49.64 14.87 -16.15
N THR A 108 50.93 15.23 -16.09
CA THR A 108 51.40 16.61 -16.21
C THR A 108 50.94 17.31 -17.49
N VAL A 109 50.83 16.58 -18.62
CA VAL A 109 50.33 17.17 -19.88
C VAL A 109 48.84 17.45 -19.78
N VAL A 110 48.08 16.51 -19.20
CA VAL A 110 46.64 16.63 -19.04
C VAL A 110 46.28 17.72 -18.04
N THR A 111 46.98 17.81 -16.91
CA THR A 111 46.77 18.87 -15.91
C THR A 111 47.06 20.24 -16.51
N ASN A 112 48.14 20.40 -17.28
CA ASN A 112 48.45 21.64 -17.98
C ASN A 112 47.35 22.03 -18.98
N ILE A 113 46.86 21.07 -19.79
CA ILE A 113 45.77 21.33 -20.75
C ILE A 113 44.48 21.73 -20.01
N LEU A 114 44.14 21.03 -18.93
CA LEU A 114 42.96 21.34 -18.12
C LEU A 114 43.08 22.74 -17.50
N GLN A 115 44.23 23.10 -16.93
CA GLN A 115 44.49 24.43 -16.37
C GLN A 115 44.33 25.54 -17.43
N VAL A 116 44.86 25.34 -18.65
CA VAL A 116 44.69 26.32 -19.74
C VAL A 116 43.22 26.44 -20.14
N ARG A 117 42.50 25.32 -20.23
CA ARG A 117 41.08 25.32 -20.62
C ARG A 117 40.18 25.92 -19.54
N THR A 118 40.43 25.66 -18.25
CA THR A 118 39.67 26.29 -17.16
C THR A 118 39.96 27.78 -17.09
N ALA A 119 41.21 28.22 -17.26
CA ALA A 119 41.57 29.64 -17.34
C ALA A 119 40.89 30.35 -18.53
N GLN A 120 40.82 29.69 -19.69
CA GLN A 120 40.10 30.22 -20.86
C GLN A 120 38.59 30.24 -20.64
N ALA A 121 38.01 29.22 -20.01
CA ALA A 121 36.58 29.16 -19.69
C ALA A 121 36.19 30.27 -18.69
N ILE A 122 37.00 30.53 -17.67
CA ILE A 122 36.79 31.64 -16.72
C ILE A 122 36.87 32.99 -17.46
N ARG A 123 37.84 33.16 -18.35
CA ARG A 123 37.96 34.37 -19.17
C ARG A 123 36.73 34.57 -20.07
N ASN A 124 36.23 33.51 -20.69
CA ASN A 124 35.06 33.56 -21.57
C ASN A 124 33.75 33.76 -20.80
N SER A 125 33.59 33.16 -19.63
CA SER A 125 32.43 33.38 -18.75
C SER A 125 32.41 34.78 -18.12
N GLY A 126 33.58 35.42 -17.95
CA GLY A 126 33.68 36.85 -17.62
C GLY A 126 33.21 37.81 -18.71
N VAL A 127 33.02 37.34 -19.96
CA VAL A 127 32.47 38.13 -21.09
C VAL A 127 30.95 37.99 -21.19
N GLU A 128 30.33 37.07 -20.44
CA GLU A 128 28.88 36.84 -20.41
C GLU A 128 28.26 37.33 -19.09
N ILE A 129 28.52 38.59 -18.72
CA ILE A 129 27.68 39.29 -17.75
C ILE A 129 26.45 39.85 -18.50
N LEU A 130 25.61 38.95 -19.00
CA LEU A 130 24.20 39.27 -19.23
C LEU A 130 23.53 39.28 -17.86
N ASN A 131 23.51 40.45 -17.24
CA ASN A 131 22.83 40.74 -15.99
C ASN A 131 21.33 40.39 -16.11
N PRO A 132 20.82 39.31 -15.46
CA PRO A 132 19.40 38.96 -15.54
C PRO A 132 18.55 39.70 -14.50
N LEU A 133 19.09 40.73 -13.84
CA LEU A 133 18.37 41.59 -12.89
C LEU A 133 18.44 43.04 -13.35
N GLN A 134 17.78 43.34 -14.48
CA GLN A 134 17.08 44.61 -14.65
C GLN A 134 15.62 44.37 -14.26
N PRO A 135 14.97 45.33 -13.55
CA PRO A 135 13.65 45.11 -12.94
C PRO A 135 12.58 44.73 -13.95
#